data_AF-A0A0B2VCL0-F1
#
_entry.id   AF-A0A0B2VCL0-F1
#
_cell.length_a   1.000
_cell.length_b   1.000
_cell.length_c   1.000
_cell.angle_alpha   90.00
_cell.angle_beta   90.00
_cell.angle_gamma   90.00
#
_symmetry.space_group_name_H-M   'P 1'
#
loop_
_entity.id
_entity.type
_entity.pdbx_description
1 polymer ?
#
loop_
_entity_poly.entity_id
_entity_poly.type
_entity_poly.pdbx_seq_one_letter_code
_entity_poly.pdbx_strand_id
1 'polypeptide(L)'
;MMTEDEEPLLEGLHTVFVIVYLQEIAWIFTPLIISLNVLIHTFISEMDYVTRCESIAVAIFFLISGICVTSGLYLIHKKALNARQAKYFWPYVAFKLLRTIVLLTVASIILLRPDLRTRYFHISLYGIVESLSSLVAIEICYRSWRFMVRANRRKRRRGESDTIVAQSTVGRLRRSESLQESRELIAKIRDG
;
A
#
# COMPACT_ATOMS: atom_id res chain seq x y z
N MET A 1 -7.21 -21.19 11.96
CA MET A 1 -6.13 -21.37 12.93
C MET A 1 -4.86 -20.72 12.38
N MET A 2 -4.55 -19.52 12.84
CA MET A 2 -3.34 -18.77 12.50
C MET A 2 -2.24 -19.29 13.44
N THR A 3 -1.05 -19.59 12.92
CA THR A 3 0.06 -20.11 13.73
C THR A 3 0.62 -18.98 14.60
N GLU A 4 0.97 -19.24 15.87
CA GLU A 4 1.44 -18.25 16.86
C GLU A 4 2.61 -17.37 16.35
N ASP A 5 3.40 -17.84 15.38
CA ASP A 5 4.48 -17.05 14.74
C ASP A 5 4.00 -15.97 13.75
N GLU A 6 2.74 -16.01 13.29
CA GLU A 6 2.21 -15.07 12.28
C GLU A 6 1.56 -13.81 12.90
N GLU A 7 1.15 -13.85 14.17
CA GLU A 7 0.54 -12.71 14.89
C GLU A 7 1.52 -11.57 15.19
N PRO A 8 2.69 -11.79 15.85
CA PRO A 8 3.62 -10.70 16.16
C PRO A 8 4.20 -10.06 14.89
N LEU A 9 4.28 -10.84 13.81
CA LEU A 9 4.77 -10.39 12.51
C LEU A 9 3.73 -9.53 11.76
N LEU A 10 2.44 -9.82 11.95
CA LEU A 10 1.33 -9.02 11.44
C LEU A 10 1.22 -7.70 12.21
N GLU A 11 1.39 -7.73 13.52
CA GLU A 11 1.37 -6.56 14.39
C GLU A 11 2.54 -5.62 14.09
N GLY A 12 3.74 -6.16 13.87
CA GLY A 12 4.89 -5.39 13.39
C GLY A 12 4.64 -4.75 12.01
N LEU A 13 4.01 -5.48 11.08
CA LEU A 13 3.64 -4.94 9.77
C LEU A 13 2.61 -3.81 9.87
N HIS A 14 1.64 -3.94 10.77
CA HIS A 14 0.63 -2.93 11.03
C HIS A 14 1.25 -1.65 11.60
N THR A 15 2.14 -1.78 12.58
CA THR A 15 2.88 -0.65 13.16
C THR A 15 3.71 0.09 12.11
N VAL A 16 4.46 -0.65 11.28
CA VAL A 16 5.25 -0.05 10.20
C VAL A 16 4.34 0.67 9.18
N PHE A 17 3.18 0.09 8.88
CA PHE A 17 2.19 0.72 7.99
C PHE A 17 1.61 2.02 8.58
N VAL A 18 1.31 2.03 9.89
CA VAL A 18 0.84 3.23 10.61
C VAL A 18 1.90 4.33 10.61
N ILE A 19 3.18 3.98 10.80
CA ILE A 19 4.29 4.95 10.72
C ILE A 19 4.36 5.58 9.32
N VAL A 20 4.34 4.75 8.27
CA VAL A 20 4.31 5.26 6.89
C VAL A 20 3.08 6.14 6.66
N TYR A 21 1.92 5.73 7.15
CA TYR A 21 0.68 6.49 7.01
C TYR A 21 0.76 7.87 7.66
N LEU A 22 1.26 7.96 8.90
CA LEU A 22 1.48 9.22 9.61
C LEU A 22 2.51 10.10 8.90
N GLN A 23 3.59 9.49 8.41
CA GLN A 23 4.62 10.16 7.63
C GLN A 23 4.02 10.75 6.34
N GLU A 24 3.24 9.99 5.59
CA GLU A 24 2.58 10.47 4.37
C GLU A 24 1.64 11.64 4.64
N ILE A 25 0.85 11.57 5.71
CA ILE A 25 -0.02 12.67 6.13
C ILE A 25 0.81 13.93 6.36
N ALA A 26 1.91 13.84 7.12
CA ALA A 26 2.78 14.99 7.37
C ALA A 26 3.34 15.58 6.05
N TRP A 27 3.83 14.74 5.13
CA TRP A 27 4.38 15.19 3.85
C TRP A 27 3.34 15.72 2.86
N ILE A 28 2.05 15.43 3.07
CA ILE A 28 0.95 16.05 2.32
C ILE A 28 0.58 17.40 2.93
N PHE A 29 0.36 17.45 4.24
CA PHE A 29 -0.17 18.64 4.91
C PHE A 29 0.85 19.76 5.04
N THR A 30 2.13 19.46 5.33
CA THR A 30 3.16 20.50 5.48
C THR A 30 3.31 21.41 4.26
N PRO A 31 3.54 20.90 3.03
CA PRO A 31 3.68 21.75 1.86
C PRO A 31 2.33 22.37 1.45
N LEU A 32 1.21 21.70 1.72
CA LEU A 32 -0.11 22.26 1.47
C LEU A 32 -0.37 23.50 2.34
N ILE A 33 -0.10 23.44 3.64
CA ILE A 33 -0.25 24.57 4.58
C ILE A 33 0.67 25.72 4.17
N ILE A 34 1.94 25.43 3.86
CA ILE A 34 2.91 26.46 3.44
C ILE A 34 2.45 27.12 2.13
N SER A 35 2.06 26.33 1.12
CA SER A 35 1.61 26.87 -0.16
C SER A 35 0.31 27.68 -0.05
N LEU A 36 -0.62 27.25 0.81
CA LEU A 36 -1.87 27.98 1.07
C LEU A 36 -1.58 29.31 1.77
N ASN A 37 -0.64 29.33 2.72
CA ASN A 37 -0.23 30.55 3.40
C ASN A 37 0.41 31.55 2.43
N VAL A 38 1.32 31.10 1.56
CA VAL A 38 1.90 31.94 0.50
C VAL A 38 0.82 32.46 -0.45
N LEU A 39 -0.13 31.61 -0.82
CA LEU A 39 -1.24 32.01 -1.68
C LEU A 39 -2.08 33.12 -1.05
N ILE A 40 -2.51 32.96 0.20
CA ILE A 40 -3.26 33.98 0.94
C ILE A 40 -2.45 35.28 1.01
N HIS A 41 -1.14 35.18 1.29
CA HIS A 41 -0.26 36.34 1.32
C HIS A 41 -0.19 37.09 -0.02
N THR A 42 -0.16 36.38 -1.16
CA THR A 42 -0.18 36.99 -2.51
C THR A 42 -1.52 37.61 -2.90
N PHE A 43 -2.61 37.29 -2.19
CA PHE A 43 -3.91 37.94 -2.35
C PHE A 43 -4.06 39.17 -1.46
N ILE A 44 -3.50 39.13 -0.25
CA ILE A 44 -3.57 40.24 0.72
C ILE A 44 -2.57 41.34 0.36
N SER A 45 -1.34 40.97 0.02
CA SER A 45 -0.35 41.88 -0.53
C SER A 45 -0.57 41.96 -2.04
N GLU A 46 -0.76 43.15 -2.60
CA GLU A 46 -0.92 43.39 -4.04
C GLU A 46 0.37 43.04 -4.82
N MET A 47 0.69 41.75 -4.92
CA MET A 47 1.81 41.23 -5.70
C MET A 47 1.43 41.10 -7.18
N ASP A 48 2.46 41.11 -8.04
CA ASP A 48 2.32 40.95 -9.48
C ASP A 48 1.49 39.71 -9.87
N TYR A 49 0.74 39.85 -10.96
CA TYR A 49 -0.12 38.80 -11.52
C TYR A 49 0.63 37.48 -11.76
N VAL A 50 1.87 37.56 -12.24
CA VAL A 50 2.72 36.40 -12.52
C VAL A 50 2.98 35.59 -11.24
N THR A 51 3.41 36.26 -10.17
CA THR A 51 3.68 35.63 -8.87
C THR A 51 2.43 34.99 -8.28
N ARG A 52 1.26 35.64 -8.45
CA ARG A 52 -0.03 35.09 -8.02
C ARG A 52 -0.40 33.82 -8.79
N CYS A 53 -0.22 33.80 -10.11
CA CYS A 53 -0.44 32.62 -10.93
C CYS A 53 0.50 31.46 -10.55
N GLU A 54 1.78 31.74 -10.30
CA GLU A 54 2.74 30.73 -9.84
C GLU A 54 2.33 30.15 -8.47
N SER A 55 1.93 30.99 -7.52
CA SER A 55 1.47 30.53 -6.21
C SER A 55 0.20 29.68 -6.29
N ILE A 56 -0.74 30.03 -7.18
CA ILE A 56 -1.95 29.21 -7.45
C ILE A 56 -1.55 27.85 -8.01
N ALA A 57 -0.66 27.82 -9.01
CA ALA A 57 -0.22 26.58 -9.65
C ALA A 57 0.45 25.63 -8.64
N VAL A 58 1.31 26.17 -7.76
CA VAL A 58 1.98 25.40 -6.70
C VAL A 58 0.97 24.85 -5.68
N ALA A 59 0.02 25.67 -5.23
CA ALA A 59 -1.01 25.24 -4.29
C ALA A 59 -1.90 24.13 -4.89
N ILE A 60 -2.33 24.28 -6.15
CA ILE A 60 -3.13 23.26 -6.86
C ILE A 60 -2.31 21.97 -7.04
N PHE A 61 -1.03 22.05 -7.39
CA PHE A 61 -0.17 20.87 -7.51
C PHE A 61 -0.09 20.07 -6.21
N PHE A 62 0.13 20.73 -5.07
CA PHE A 62 0.17 20.06 -3.77
C PHE A 62 -1.20 19.51 -3.35
N LEU A 63 -2.28 20.22 -3.67
CA LEU A 63 -3.64 19.77 -3.40
C LEU A 63 -3.98 18.49 -4.21
N ILE A 64 -3.79 18.52 -5.52
CA ILE A 64 -4.11 17.39 -6.41
C ILE A 64 -3.24 16.19 -6.05
N SER A 65 -1.92 16.39 -5.92
CA SER A 65 -1.03 15.30 -5.56
C SER A 65 -1.34 14.74 -4.16
N GLY A 66 -1.70 15.59 -3.20
CA GLY A 66 -2.16 15.17 -1.88
C GLY A 66 -3.44 14.32 -1.93
N ILE A 67 -4.44 14.73 -2.73
CA ILE A 67 -5.67 13.96 -2.93
C ILE A 67 -5.38 12.61 -3.59
N CYS A 68 -4.51 12.56 -4.61
CA CYS A 68 -4.13 11.32 -5.27
C CYS A 68 -3.43 10.35 -4.31
N VAL A 69 -2.47 10.84 -3.52
CA VAL A 69 -1.74 10.01 -2.54
C VAL A 69 -2.69 9.53 -1.44
N THR A 70 -3.54 10.40 -0.91
CA THR A 70 -4.54 10.05 0.12
C THR A 70 -5.53 9.01 -0.39
N SER A 71 -6.01 9.16 -1.63
CA SER A 71 -6.91 8.19 -2.26
C SER A 71 -6.22 6.84 -2.46
N GLY A 72 -4.94 6.84 -2.87
CA GLY A 72 -4.12 5.64 -2.96
C GLY A 72 -3.93 4.94 -1.61
N LEU A 73 -3.65 5.71 -0.55
CA LEU A 73 -3.54 5.23 0.82
C LEU A 73 -4.86 4.63 1.32
N TYR A 74 -5.97 5.32 1.08
CA TYR A 74 -7.31 4.84 1.45
C TYR A 74 -7.65 3.52 0.74
N LEU A 75 -7.33 3.40 -0.55
CA LEU A 75 -7.52 2.17 -1.31
C LEU A 75 -6.64 1.03 -0.78
N ILE A 76 -5.38 1.30 -0.42
CA ILE A 76 -4.52 0.30 0.22
C ILE A 76 -5.11 -0.11 1.56
N HIS A 77 -5.46 0.83 2.44
CA HIS A 77 -5.98 0.50 3.76
C HIS A 77 -7.30 -0.31 3.67
N LYS A 78 -8.24 0.12 2.81
CA LYS A 78 -9.54 -0.54 2.65
C LYS A 78 -9.46 -1.88 1.89
N LYS A 79 -8.62 -2.01 0.87
CA LYS A 79 -8.58 -3.22 0.02
C LYS A 79 -7.39 -4.15 0.30
N ALA A 80 -6.23 -3.65 0.69
CA ALA A 80 -5.08 -4.51 1.00
C ALA A 80 -5.24 -5.23 2.34
N LEU A 81 -5.67 -4.54 3.41
CA LEU A 81 -5.90 -5.19 4.70
C LEU A 81 -7.13 -6.11 4.66
N ASN A 82 -8.21 -5.67 4.01
CA ASN A 82 -9.49 -6.39 4.09
C ASN A 82 -9.62 -7.55 3.07
N ALA A 83 -9.01 -7.43 1.88
CA ALA A 83 -9.13 -8.44 0.82
C ALA A 83 -7.80 -9.16 0.46
N ARG A 84 -6.67 -8.80 1.10
CA ARG A 84 -5.31 -9.31 0.76
C ARG A 84 -4.98 -9.21 -0.73
N GLN A 85 -5.57 -8.27 -1.47
CA GLN A 85 -5.35 -8.14 -2.90
C GLN A 85 -4.15 -7.27 -3.17
N ALA A 86 -3.04 -7.94 -3.48
CA ALA A 86 -1.78 -7.30 -3.77
C ALA A 86 -1.94 -6.21 -4.85
N LYS A 87 -2.58 -6.49 -6.00
CA LYS A 87 -2.66 -5.61 -7.19
C LYS A 87 -2.98 -4.12 -6.96
N TYR A 88 -3.61 -3.74 -5.85
CA TYR A 88 -3.93 -2.34 -5.52
C TYR A 88 -2.77 -1.49 -4.97
N PHE A 89 -1.58 -2.06 -4.72
CA PHE A 89 -0.39 -1.28 -4.32
C PHE A 89 0.23 -0.47 -5.47
N TRP A 90 0.06 -0.92 -6.71
CA TRP A 90 0.70 -0.34 -7.88
C TRP A 90 0.33 1.14 -8.16
N PRO A 91 -0.96 1.56 -8.09
CA PRO A 91 -1.31 2.97 -8.32
C PRO A 91 -0.67 3.90 -7.29
N TYR A 92 -0.62 3.52 -6.02
CA TYR A 92 0.04 4.32 -4.98
C TYR A 92 1.54 4.47 -5.26
N VAL A 93 2.24 3.38 -5.59
CA VAL A 93 3.68 3.43 -5.91
C VAL A 93 3.94 4.30 -7.14
N ALA A 94 3.10 4.21 -8.18
CA ALA A 94 3.23 5.01 -9.39
C ALA A 94 3.05 6.52 -9.13
N PHE A 95 1.98 6.91 -8.44
CA PHE A 95 1.75 8.33 -8.09
C PHE A 95 2.86 8.88 -7.19
N LYS A 96 3.33 8.07 -6.27
CA LYS A 96 4.40 8.45 -5.36
C LYS A 96 5.73 8.65 -6.08
N LEU A 97 6.10 7.72 -6.97
CA LEU A 97 7.29 7.86 -7.82
C LEU A 97 7.21 9.11 -8.70
N LEU A 98 6.05 9.38 -9.31
CA LEU A 98 5.85 10.58 -10.11
C LEU A 98 6.10 11.85 -9.28
N ARG A 99 5.50 11.93 -8.08
CA ARG A 99 5.72 13.05 -7.15
C ARG A 99 7.19 13.19 -6.77
N THR A 100 7.85 12.08 -6.44
CA THR A 100 9.28 12.06 -6.11
C THR A 100 10.14 12.58 -7.27
N ILE A 101 9.86 12.16 -8.51
CA ILE A 101 10.60 12.63 -9.70
C ILE A 101 10.44 14.13 -9.88
N VAL A 102 9.23 14.67 -9.75
CA VAL A 102 8.97 16.12 -9.85
C VAL A 102 9.75 16.88 -8.78
N LEU A 103 9.67 16.45 -7.52
CA LEU A 103 10.39 17.10 -6.40
C LEU A 103 11.90 17.06 -6.59
N LEU A 104 12.45 15.92 -7.02
CA LEU A 104 13.88 15.76 -7.26
C LEU A 104 14.36 16.65 -8.42
N THR A 105 13.54 16.77 -9.47
CA THR A 105 13.81 17.64 -10.62
C THR A 105 13.87 19.11 -10.18
N VAL A 106 12.86 19.56 -9.44
CA VAL A 106 12.81 20.94 -8.90
C VAL A 106 13.98 21.21 -7.95
N ALA A 107 14.28 20.29 -7.03
CA ALA A 107 15.42 20.40 -6.11
C ALA A 107 16.75 20.49 -6.88
N SER A 108 16.93 19.66 -7.91
CA SER A 108 18.15 19.67 -8.73
C SER A 108 18.33 21.00 -9.47
N ILE A 109 17.26 21.56 -10.03
CA ILE A 109 17.29 22.87 -10.70
C ILE A 109 17.70 23.98 -9.72
N ILE A 110 17.16 23.97 -8.50
CA ILE A 110 17.48 24.96 -7.45
C ILE A 110 18.95 24.84 -7.03
N LEU A 111 19.48 23.63 -6.89
CA LEU A 111 20.89 23.41 -6.51
C LEU A 111 21.87 23.85 -7.60
N LEU A 112 21.57 23.53 -8.86
CA LEU A 112 22.42 23.84 -10.00
C LEU A 112 22.51 25.35 -10.26
N ARG A 113 21.45 26.12 -9.99
CA ARG A 113 21.47 27.58 -10.16
C ARG A 113 21.99 28.30 -8.91
N PRO A 114 23.14 28.99 -8.98
CA PRO A 114 23.72 29.68 -7.83
C PRO A 114 22.80 30.79 -7.26
N ASP A 115 22.06 31.49 -8.12
CA ASP A 115 21.13 32.55 -7.72
C ASP A 115 19.93 32.05 -6.90
N LEU A 116 19.46 30.82 -7.20
CA LEU A 116 18.35 30.19 -6.48
C LEU A 116 18.83 29.50 -5.20
N ARG A 117 20.07 29.00 -5.20
CA ARG A 117 20.64 28.25 -4.08
C ARG A 117 20.63 29.06 -2.79
N THR A 118 21.10 30.31 -2.81
CA THR A 118 21.18 31.14 -1.59
C THR A 118 19.83 31.44 -0.96
N ARG A 119 18.75 31.53 -1.75
CA ARG A 119 17.40 31.85 -1.23
C ARG A 119 16.55 30.61 -0.97
N TYR A 120 16.69 29.56 -1.78
CA TYR A 120 15.78 28.41 -1.79
C TYR A 120 16.45 27.07 -1.44
N PHE A 121 17.67 27.10 -0.86
CA PHE A 121 18.35 25.88 -0.41
C PHE A 121 17.49 25.01 0.52
N HIS A 122 16.75 25.63 1.45
CA HIS A 122 15.88 24.94 2.38
C HIS A 122 14.77 24.16 1.66
N ILE A 123 14.22 24.70 0.56
CA ILE A 123 13.20 24.03 -0.27
C ILE A 123 13.83 22.83 -0.99
N SER A 124 15.04 22.99 -1.53
CA SER A 124 15.74 21.88 -2.17
C SER A 124 16.09 20.77 -1.17
N LEU A 125 16.53 21.11 0.03
CA LEU A 125 16.82 20.15 1.10
C LEU A 125 15.55 19.40 1.50
N TYR A 126 14.44 20.13 1.67
CA TYR A 126 13.13 19.53 1.93
C TYR A 126 12.73 18.53 0.83
N GLY A 127 12.86 18.90 -0.45
CA GLY A 127 12.55 18.01 -1.57
C GLY A 127 13.41 16.74 -1.59
N ILE A 128 14.69 16.84 -1.23
CA ILE A 128 15.58 15.67 -1.11
C ILE A 128 15.15 14.79 0.07
N VAL A 129 14.87 15.36 1.23
CA VAL A 129 14.43 14.58 2.40
C VAL A 129 13.09 13.89 2.12
N GLU A 130 12.14 14.58 1.48
CA GLU A 130 10.86 14.01 1.06
C GLU A 130 11.04 12.87 0.04
N SER A 131 12.03 12.98 -0.85
CA SER A 131 12.35 11.91 -1.82
C SER A 131 12.91 10.64 -1.13
N LEU A 132 13.79 10.80 -0.15
CA LEU A 132 14.33 9.69 0.65
C LEU A 132 13.23 9.03 1.48
N SER A 133 12.41 9.85 2.14
CA SER A 133 11.18 9.42 2.83
C SER A 133 10.28 8.59 1.90
N SER A 134 10.08 9.06 0.66
CA SER A 134 9.26 8.38 -0.33
C SER A 134 9.83 7.01 -0.74
N LEU A 135 11.15 6.91 -0.91
CA LEU A 135 11.83 5.64 -1.21
C LEU A 135 11.67 4.62 -0.08
N VAL A 136 11.82 5.05 1.18
CA VAL A 136 11.63 4.18 2.36
C VAL A 136 10.20 3.64 2.39
N ALA A 137 9.22 4.49 2.16
CA ALA A 137 7.82 4.07 2.12
C ALA A 137 7.53 3.09 0.96
N ILE A 138 8.15 3.27 -0.21
CA ILE A 138 8.05 2.33 -1.33
C ILE A 138 8.66 0.97 -0.96
N GLU A 139 9.84 0.96 -0.34
CA GLU A 139 10.51 -0.27 0.13
C GLU A 139 9.63 -1.01 1.16
N ILE A 140 9.05 -0.29 2.11
CA ILE A 140 8.11 -0.86 3.09
C ILE A 140 6.90 -1.46 2.37
N CYS A 141 6.28 -0.74 1.43
CA CYS A 141 5.16 -1.25 0.63
C CYS A 141 5.55 -2.49 -0.19
N TYR A 142 6.76 -2.52 -0.76
CA TYR A 142 7.26 -3.67 -1.51
C TYR A 142 7.49 -4.89 -0.62
N ARG A 143 8.04 -4.70 0.59
CA ARG A 143 8.16 -5.78 1.58
C ARG A 143 6.79 -6.30 1.97
N SER A 144 5.85 -5.42 2.33
CA SER A 144 4.46 -5.78 2.66
C SER A 144 3.78 -6.55 1.54
N TRP A 145 3.97 -6.12 0.29
CA TRP A 145 3.49 -6.84 -0.88
C TRP A 145 4.05 -8.26 -0.95
N ARG A 146 5.38 -8.43 -0.84
CA ARG A 146 6.02 -9.75 -0.87
C ARG A 146 5.49 -10.66 0.23
N PHE A 147 5.26 -10.13 1.43
CA PHE A 147 4.67 -10.89 2.53
C PHE A 147 3.24 -11.33 2.22
N MET A 148 2.37 -10.42 1.75
CA MET A 148 1.00 -10.78 1.40
C MET A 148 0.93 -11.84 0.30
N VAL A 149 1.78 -11.76 -0.73
CA VAL A 149 1.83 -12.78 -1.80
C VAL A 149 2.21 -14.15 -1.23
N ARG A 150 3.18 -14.21 -0.32
CA ARG A 150 3.55 -15.46 0.35
C ARG A 150 2.42 -15.99 1.23
N ALA A 151 1.79 -15.13 2.02
CA ALA A 151 0.66 -15.51 2.88
C ALA A 151 -0.54 -16.02 2.07
N ASN A 152 -0.86 -15.39 0.94
CA ASN A 152 -1.91 -15.86 0.03
C ASN A 152 -1.57 -17.21 -0.61
N ARG A 153 -0.31 -17.44 -1.01
CA ARG A 153 0.13 -18.76 -1.50
C ARG A 153 -0.02 -19.84 -0.43
N ARG A 154 0.35 -19.56 0.82
CA ARG A 154 0.18 -20.50 1.96
C ARG A 154 -1.29 -20.82 2.19
N LYS A 155 -2.17 -19.81 2.21
CA LYS A 155 -3.62 -19.99 2.38
C LYS A 155 -4.23 -20.82 1.25
N ARG A 156 -3.81 -20.58 0.00
CA ARG A 156 -4.26 -21.37 -1.16
C ARG A 156 -3.85 -22.83 -1.08
N ARG A 157 -2.60 -23.11 -0.67
CA ARG A 157 -2.11 -24.48 -0.45
C ARG A 157 -2.84 -25.19 0.69
N ARG A 158 -3.14 -24.50 1.80
CA ARG A 158 -3.95 -25.09 2.89
C ARG A 158 -5.37 -25.44 2.42
N GLY A 159 -6.05 -24.52 1.73
CA GLY A 159 -7.38 -24.80 1.19
C GLY A 159 -7.39 -25.98 0.19
N GLU A 160 -6.35 -26.10 -0.64
CA GLU A 160 -6.19 -27.22 -1.57
C GLU A 160 -5.91 -28.54 -0.83
N SER A 161 -5.05 -28.54 0.19
CA SER A 161 -4.83 -29.72 1.05
C SER A 161 -6.10 -30.15 1.79
N ASP A 162 -6.87 -29.23 2.37
CA ASP A 162 -8.11 -29.55 3.08
C ASP A 162 -9.16 -30.14 2.14
N THR A 163 -9.22 -29.65 0.89
CA THR A 163 -10.13 -30.18 -0.14
C THR A 163 -9.73 -31.59 -0.58
N ILE A 164 -8.43 -31.86 -0.74
CA ILE A 164 -7.90 -33.18 -1.08
C ILE A 164 -8.17 -34.17 0.06
N VAL A 165 -7.94 -33.76 1.31
CA VAL A 165 -8.22 -34.59 2.50
C VAL A 165 -9.70 -34.90 2.61
N ALA A 166 -10.58 -33.90 2.41
CA ALA A 166 -12.02 -34.11 2.41
C ALA A 166 -12.47 -35.08 1.31
N GLN A 167 -11.99 -34.93 0.07
CA GLN A 167 -12.30 -35.87 -1.01
C GLN A 167 -11.80 -37.30 -0.73
N SER A 168 -10.59 -37.44 -0.17
CA SER A 168 -10.04 -38.75 0.18
C SER A 168 -10.84 -39.45 1.30
N THR A 169 -11.35 -38.67 2.25
CA THR A 169 -12.15 -39.17 3.37
C THR A 169 -13.54 -39.62 2.90
N VAL A 170 -14.20 -38.82 2.07
CA VAL A 170 -15.48 -39.17 1.43
C VAL A 170 -15.33 -40.42 0.55
N GLY A 171 -14.24 -40.52 -0.22
CA GLY A 171 -13.96 -41.71 -1.03
C GLY A 171 -13.74 -42.99 -0.20
N ARG A 172 -13.09 -42.87 0.98
CA ARG A 172 -12.93 -44.01 1.90
C ARG A 172 -14.24 -44.45 2.52
N LEU A 173 -15.08 -43.51 2.97
CA LEU A 173 -16.39 -43.80 3.56
C LEU A 173 -17.31 -44.54 2.58
N ARG A 174 -17.38 -44.06 1.34
CA ARG A 174 -18.19 -44.70 0.28
C ARG A 174 -17.70 -46.12 -0.04
N ARG A 175 -16.39 -46.35 0.05
CA ARG A 175 -15.80 -47.67 -0.16
C ARG A 175 -16.10 -48.62 1.00
N SER A 176 -16.07 -48.14 2.25
CA SER A 176 -16.47 -48.96 3.40
C SER A 176 -17.95 -49.33 3.36
N GLU A 177 -18.83 -48.41 2.96
CA GLU A 177 -20.27 -48.71 2.78
C GLU A 177 -20.49 -49.79 1.72
N SER A 178 -19.83 -49.69 0.55
CA SER A 178 -19.96 -50.70 -0.51
C SER A 178 -19.50 -52.10 -0.08
N LEU A 179 -18.47 -52.19 0.77
CA LEU A 179 -17.98 -53.46 1.31
C LEU A 179 -18.93 -54.03 2.37
N GLN A 180 -19.60 -53.16 3.13
CA GLN A 180 -20.57 -53.55 4.14
C GLN A 180 -21.85 -54.07 3.49
N GLU A 181 -22.38 -53.39 2.47
CA GLU A 181 -23.50 -53.86 1.65
C GLU A 181 -23.19 -55.22 0.98
N SER A 182 -21.98 -55.37 0.44
CA SER A 182 -21.56 -56.64 -0.18
C SER A 182 -21.51 -57.79 0.84
N ARG A 183 -21.06 -57.51 2.08
CA ARG A 183 -21.05 -58.50 3.17
C ARG A 183 -22.47 -58.85 3.63
N GLU A 184 -23.38 -57.89 3.71
CA GLU A 184 -24.78 -58.14 4.07
C GLU A 184 -25.51 -58.98 3.01
N LEU A 185 -25.24 -58.73 1.73
CA LEU A 185 -25.78 -59.54 0.63
C LEU A 185 -25.26 -60.99 0.69
N ILE A 186 -23.97 -61.19 0.95
CA ILE A 186 -23.39 -62.54 1.11
C ILE A 186 -23.98 -63.27 2.32
N ALA A 187 -24.20 -62.57 3.43
CA ALA A 187 -24.83 -63.15 4.62
C ALA A 187 -26.28 -63.59 4.32
N LYS A 188 -27.07 -62.75 3.63
CA LYS A 188 -28.44 -63.11 3.22
C LYS A 188 -28.52 -64.32 2.29
N ILE A 189 -27.54 -64.52 1.40
CA ILE A 189 -27.48 -65.68 0.49
C ILE A 189 -27.09 -66.96 1.24
N ARG A 190 -26.31 -66.84 2.33
CA ARG A 190 -25.84 -67.99 3.10
C ARG A 190 -26.88 -68.51 4.09
N ASP A 191 -27.74 -67.64 4.59
CA ASP A 191 -28.75 -67.96 5.61
C ASP A 191 -30.15 -68.27 5.02
N GLY A 192 -30.31 -68.19 3.70
CA GLY A 192 -31.53 -68.57 2.95
C GLY A 192 -31.32 -69.80 2.10
#